data_AF-A0A2X3E491-F1
#
_entry.id   AF-A0A2X3E491-F1
#
_cell.length_a   1.000
_cell.length_b   1.000
_cell.length_c   1.000
_cell.angle_alpha   90.00
_cell.angle_beta   90.00
_cell.angle_gamma   90.00
#
_symmetry.space_group_name_H-M   'P 1'
#
loop_
_entity.id
_entity.type
_entity.pdbx_description
1 polymer ?
#
loop_
_entity_poly.entity_id
_entity_poly.type
_entity_poly.pdbx_seq_one_letter_code
_entity_poly.pdbx_strand_id
1 'polypeptide(L)' 'MAHQPRWTMSQVTELFNKPLIDLLFEAQQIHRQHFDPRQVQVSTLLSIKTGACPGRL' A
#
# COMPACT_ATOMS: atom_id res chain seq x y z
N MET A 1 24.90 4.93 2.27
CA MET A 1 23.45 4.76 2.00
C MET A 1 23.10 3.33 2.36
N ALA A 2 22.19 3.13 3.31
CA ALA A 2 21.87 1.78 3.77
C ALA A 2 21.16 0.98 2.67
N HIS A 3 21.66 -0.21 2.37
CA HIS A 3 21.04 -1.14 1.44
C HIS A 3 19.81 -1.74 2.12
N GLN A 4 18.61 -1.24 1.80
CA GLN A 4 17.38 -1.89 2.25
C GLN A 4 17.24 -3.25 1.55
N PRO A 5 17.00 -4.33 2.31
CA PRO A 5 16.76 -5.64 1.71
C PRO A 5 15.55 -5.60 0.78
N ARG A 6 15.68 -6.19 -0.41
CA ARG A 6 14.60 -6.29 -1.38
C ARG A 6 13.66 -7.43 -1.00
N TRP A 7 12.38 -7.20 -1.17
CA TRP A 7 11.36 -8.26 -1.06
C TRP A 7 11.50 -9.27 -2.19
N THR A 8 11.37 -10.54 -1.85
CA THR A 8 11.19 -11.63 -2.81
C THR A 8 9.72 -11.95 -3.02
N MET A 9 9.38 -12.58 -4.15
CA MET A 9 8.00 -13.01 -4.42
C MET A 9 7.49 -13.99 -3.35
N SER A 10 8.35 -14.88 -2.85
CA SER A 10 7.99 -15.82 -1.80
C SER A 10 7.55 -15.11 -0.52
N GLN A 11 8.31 -14.11 -0.06
CA GLN A 11 8.00 -13.34 1.14
C GLN A 11 6.68 -12.58 1.02
N VAL A 12 6.42 -11.99 -0.14
CA VAL A 12 5.14 -11.29 -0.39
C VAL A 12 3.99 -12.30 -0.41
N THR A 13 4.17 -13.44 -1.07
CA THR A 13 3.16 -14.52 -1.15
C THR A 13 2.79 -15.05 0.24
N GLU A 14 3.76 -15.11 1.15
CA GLU A 14 3.55 -15.51 2.54
C GLU A 14 2.62 -14.55 3.29
N LEU A 15 2.71 -13.24 3.03
CA LEU A 15 1.78 -12.24 3.58
C LEU A 15 0.35 -12.47 3.07
N PHE A 16 0.18 -12.74 1.78
CA PHE A 16 -1.15 -13.01 1.20
C PHE A 16 -1.79 -14.29 1.75
N ASN A 17 -0.98 -15.26 2.17
CA ASN A 17 -1.45 -16.52 2.75
C ASN A 17 -1.63 -16.47 4.28
N LYS A 18 -1.28 -15.35 4.94
CA LYS A 18 -1.41 -15.19 6.39
C LYS A 18 -2.90 -15.10 6.79
N PRO A 19 -3.30 -15.62 7.97
CA PRO A 19 -4.64 -15.37 8.49
C PRO A 19 -4.93 -13.86 8.55
N LEU A 20 -6.09 -13.47 8.01
CA LEU A 20 -6.41 -12.06 7.78
C LEU A 20 -6.30 -11.20 9.05
N ILE A 21 -6.76 -11.73 10.19
CA ILE A 21 -6.76 -10.98 11.46
C ILE A 21 -5.34 -10.74 11.97
N ASP A 22 -4.46 -11.73 11.84
CA ASP A 22 -3.06 -11.60 12.24
C ASP A 22 -2.33 -10.59 11.33
N LEU A 23 -2.60 -10.63 10.03
CA LEU A 23 -2.04 -9.68 9.07
C LEU A 23 -2.53 -8.25 9.35
N LEU A 24 -3.82 -8.06 9.64
CA LEU A 24 -4.37 -6.75 9.98
C LEU A 24 -3.76 -6.20 11.26
N PHE A 25 -3.57 -7.03 12.28
CA PHE A 25 -2.92 -6.62 13.52
C PHE A 25 -1.48 -6.16 13.28
N GLU A 26 -0.69 -6.96 12.57
CA GLU A 26 0.69 -6.61 12.19
C GLU A 26 0.74 -5.30 11.38
N ALA A 27 -0.15 -5.15 10.39
CA ALA A 27 -0.23 -3.94 9.57
C ALA A 27 -0.53 -2.70 10.42
N GLN A 28 -1.42 -2.79 11.40
CA GLN A 28 -1.71 -1.69 12.33
C GLN A 28 -0.50 -1.36 13.21
N GLN A 29 0.25 -2.36 13.69
CA GLN A 29 1.47 -2.12 14.47
C GLN A 29 2.51 -1.36 13.65
N ILE A 30 2.79 -1.81 12.42
CA ILE A 30 3.74 -1.15 11.52
C ILE A 30 3.27 0.27 11.16
N HIS A 31 1.98 0.46 10.85
CA HIS A 31 1.45 1.79 10.55
C HIS A 31 1.65 2.77 11.72
N ARG A 32 1.36 2.36 12.96
CA ARG A 32 1.53 3.20 14.16
C ARG A 32 2.99 3.52 14.48
N GLN A 33 3.94 2.69 14.06
CA GLN A 33 5.37 2.95 14.22
C GLN A 33 5.87 4.05 13.28
N HIS A 34 5.23 4.23 12.12
CA HIS A 34 5.72 5.12 11.05
C HIS A 34 4.82 6.33 10.79
N PHE A 35 3.55 6.30 11.20
CA PHE A 35 2.54 7.34 10.92
C PHE A 35 1.71 7.65 12.18
N ASP A 36 1.24 8.91 12.31
CA ASP A 36 0.25 9.25 13.34
C ASP A 36 -1.08 8.53 13.03
N PRO A 37 -1.55 7.61 13.89
CA PRO A 37 -2.76 6.83 13.62
C PRO A 37 -4.04 7.66 13.56
N ARG A 38 -3.99 8.95 13.94
CA ARG A 38 -5.13 9.87 13.91
C ARG A 38 -5.08 10.84 12.73
N GLN A 39 -4.06 10.77 11.90
CA GLN A 39 -3.92 11.61 10.71
C GLN A 39 -4.26 10.82 9.46
N VAL A 40 -4.92 11.50 8.51
CA VAL A 40 -5.28 10.95 7.20
C VAL A 40 -4.90 11.96 6.14
N GLN A 41 -4.25 11.51 5.07
CA GLN A 41 -3.96 12.35 3.91
C GLN A 41 -5.26 12.64 3.14
N VAL A 42 -5.55 13.91 2.90
CA VAL A 42 -6.66 14.34 2.05
C VAL A 42 -6.12 14.89 0.74
N SER A 43 -6.63 14.40 -0.39
CA SER A 43 -6.25 14.87 -1.72
C SER A 43 -7.47 14.90 -2.63
N THR A 44 -7.61 15.97 -3.42
CA THR A 44 -8.68 16.11 -4.40
C THR A 44 -8.08 15.99 -5.79
N LEU A 45 -8.61 15.06 -6.58
CA LEU A 45 -8.25 14.89 -7.97
C LEU A 45 -9.36 15.49 -8.86
N LEU A 46 -8.96 16.13 -9.95
CA LEU A 46 -9.88 16.60 -11.00
C LEU A 46 -9.53 15.89 -12.32
N SER A 47 -10.55 15.31 -12.96
CA SER A 47 -10.43 14.85 -14.34
C SER A 47 -10.50 16.06 -15.29
N ILE A 48 -9.33 16.59 -15.69
CA ILE A 48 -9.23 17.74 -16.60
C ILE A 48 -9.76 17.40 -18.00
N LYS A 49 -9.66 16.12 -18.41
CA LYS A 49 -10.24 15.60 -19.65
C LYS A 49 -10.81 14.21 -19.40
N THR A 50 -12.10 14.04 -19.68
CA THR A 50 -12.79 12.75 -19.54
C THR A 50 -13.13 12.21 -20.93
N GLY A 51 -12.83 10.94 -21.20
CA GLY A 51 -13.11 10.27 -22.47
C GLY A 51 -12.03 10.45 -23.56
N ALA A 52 -12.24 9.82 -24.71
CA ALA A 52 -11.33 9.80 -25.86
C ALA A 52 -9.87 9.49 -25.49
N CYS A 53 -9.66 8.54 -24.56
CA CYS A 53 -8.34 8.06 -24.18
C CYS A 53 -8.02 6.84 -25.06
N PRO A 54 -6.88 6.83 -25.80
CA PRO A 54 -6.53 5.75 -26.72
C PRO A 54 -6.05 4.48 -26.02
N GLY A 55 -6.21 4.39 -24.70
CA GLY A 55 -5.82 3.22 -23.92
C GLY A 55 -6.58 1.99 -24.39
N ARG A 56 -5.93 1.23 -25.28
CA ARG A 56 -6.47 0.12 -26.06
C ARG A 56 -7.33 0.56 -27.27
N LEU A 57 -6.74 1.36 -28.15
CA LEU A 57 -6.82 1.11 -29.60
C LEU A 57 -5.59 0.33 -30.04
#